data_AF-A0A2K2DHC2-F1
#
_entry.id   AF-A0A2K2DHC2-F1
#
_cell.length_a   1.000
_cell.length_b   1.000
_cell.length_c   1.000
_cell.angle_alpha   90.00
_cell.angle_beta   90.00
_cell.angle_gamma   90.00
#
_symmetry.space_group_name_H-M   'P 1'
#
loop_
_entity.id
_entity.type
_entity.pdbx_description
1 polymer ?
#
loop_
_entity_poly.entity_id
_entity_poly.type
_entity_poly.pdbx_seq_one_letter_code
_entity_poly.pdbx_strand_id
1 'polypeptide(L)'
;MADTEQPLLLVLPQRHRRPANRAAAWGFAAAVLLLLLLVAAAPGPLRRSSRMPEPVALTLLAGAREKGAVCLDGTPPGYHLIRGSGSGSNSWLVHLEGGGWCSTVKDCSNRRMSQLGSSNFMKPLQFAGAGIFGSDQLQNPDFYNWNRVYVRYCDGASFSGDAEGQAQVLLTGCSAGGLATILHCDDFSARFPHEVSVKCLADAGFFLDVKDISGQRSFWSVYNGVVHLQNVRKVLPKDCLANKEPTEIQYVLVPGSSAPDKSWLSCRENLANCNSTQIKVLDGFRNTMVDDLKVVVEDKQDWGLFIDSCFTHCQTLSGTSWNSPVSTRLGNKSIAEAVGDWHFGRSKRVKEIDCLYPCNPTCSSPTWPSASFSTIGGEPKILGVAETTRKSTLSNEQIFM
;
A
#
# COMPACT_ATOMS: atom_id res chain seq x y z
N MET A 1 -74.85 72.66 -13.99
CA MET A 1 -76.09 71.89 -14.21
C MET A 1 -75.99 70.69 -13.31
N ALA A 2 -76.77 70.50 -12.26
CA ALA A 2 -77.92 71.14 -11.65
C ALA A 2 -78.05 70.29 -10.36
N ASP A 3 -78.58 70.67 -9.22
CA ASP A 3 -79.25 71.82 -8.66
C ASP A 3 -79.50 71.32 -7.19
N THR A 4 -79.33 72.13 -6.14
CA THR A 4 -80.45 72.82 -5.45
C THR A 4 -81.32 71.79 -4.68
N GLU A 5 -81.64 71.87 -3.39
CA GLU A 5 -81.45 72.85 -2.34
C GLU A 5 -81.81 72.19 -0.99
N GLN A 6 -81.37 72.87 0.07
CA GLN A 6 -81.73 72.82 1.50
C GLN A 6 -83.27 72.90 1.75
N PRO A 7 -83.84 72.60 2.96
CA PRO A 7 -83.46 73.31 4.21
C PRO A 7 -83.67 72.66 5.60
N LEU A 8 -83.01 73.32 6.56
CA LEU A 8 -83.34 73.69 7.95
C LEU A 8 -84.69 73.19 8.52
N LEU A 9 -84.91 72.93 9.82
CA LEU A 9 -84.34 73.43 11.08
C LEU A 9 -85.02 72.62 12.22
N LEU A 10 -84.32 72.34 13.33
CA LEU A 10 -84.86 72.56 14.69
C LEU A 10 -83.77 72.30 15.73
N VAL A 11 -83.51 73.33 16.53
CA VAL A 11 -82.50 73.39 17.60
C VAL A 11 -83.19 73.13 18.95
N LEU A 12 -82.41 72.58 19.90
CA LEU A 12 -82.44 72.72 21.39
C LEU A 12 -82.73 71.41 22.16
N PRO A 13 -82.23 71.21 23.42
CA PRO A 13 -81.10 71.83 24.12
C PRO A 13 -80.12 70.81 24.77
N GLN A 14 -79.01 71.31 25.32
CA GLN A 14 -77.98 70.58 26.07
C GLN A 14 -78.51 69.83 27.29
N ARG A 15 -77.96 68.62 27.58
CA ARG A 15 -77.74 68.16 28.96
C ARG A 15 -76.65 67.08 29.07
N HIS A 16 -75.59 67.46 29.79
CA HIS A 16 -74.61 66.68 30.54
C HIS A 16 -74.38 65.18 30.19
N ARG A 17 -73.16 64.89 29.72
CA ARG A 17 -72.56 63.55 29.80
C ARG A 17 -72.49 63.09 31.26
N ARG A 18 -73.04 61.90 31.54
CA ARG A 18 -72.74 61.05 32.69
C ARG A 18 -72.21 59.69 32.21
N PRO A 19 -71.36 59.02 33.00
CA PRO A 19 -70.37 58.06 32.52
C PRO A 19 -70.98 56.71 32.15
N ALA A 20 -70.40 56.06 31.15
CA ALA A 20 -70.74 54.70 30.72
C ALA A 20 -70.43 53.68 31.84
N ASN A 21 -71.47 53.10 32.43
CA ASN A 21 -71.32 52.13 33.51
C ASN A 21 -71.17 50.70 32.97
N ARG A 22 -69.89 50.31 32.81
CA ARG A 22 -69.20 49.08 33.26
C ARG A 22 -69.82 47.68 33.08
N ALA A 23 -71.12 47.47 32.96
CA ALA A 23 -71.70 46.12 32.88
C ALA A 23 -71.44 45.43 31.52
N ALA A 24 -71.52 46.16 30.40
CA ALA A 24 -71.29 45.61 29.06
C ALA A 24 -69.81 45.25 28.80
N ALA A 25 -68.88 46.00 29.40
CA ALA A 25 -67.45 45.76 29.26
C ALA A 25 -66.98 44.49 29.99
N TRP A 26 -67.63 44.14 31.11
CA TRP A 26 -67.31 42.93 31.87
C TRP A 26 -67.89 41.67 31.23
N GLY A 27 -69.06 41.76 30.57
CA GLY A 27 -69.63 40.65 29.80
C GLY A 27 -68.79 40.27 28.58
N PHE A 28 -68.28 41.26 27.84
CA PHE A 28 -67.36 41.02 26.71
C PHE A 28 -66.01 40.47 27.18
N ALA A 29 -65.44 41.02 28.26
CA ALA A 29 -64.19 40.53 28.83
C ALA A 29 -64.31 39.09 29.35
N ALA A 30 -65.41 38.74 30.03
CA ALA A 30 -65.64 37.40 30.53
C ALA A 30 -65.86 36.39 29.39
N ALA A 31 -66.60 36.75 28.34
CA ALA A 31 -66.79 35.88 27.17
C ALA A 31 -65.48 35.64 26.40
N VAL A 32 -64.64 36.68 26.23
CA VAL A 32 -63.32 36.55 25.61
C VAL A 32 -62.39 35.71 26.49
N LEU A 33 -62.43 35.88 27.81
CA LEU A 33 -61.63 35.07 28.73
C LEU A 33 -62.06 33.60 28.72
N LEU A 34 -63.37 33.33 28.65
CA LEU A 34 -63.89 31.96 28.56
C LEU A 34 -63.53 31.30 27.23
N LEU A 35 -63.57 32.05 26.13
CA LEU A 35 -63.14 31.57 24.81
C LEU A 35 -61.63 31.29 24.79
N LEU A 36 -60.82 32.17 25.38
CA LEU A 36 -59.38 31.98 25.53
C LEU A 36 -59.04 30.78 26.43
N LEU A 37 -59.80 30.56 27.50
CA LEU A 37 -59.66 29.39 28.37
C LEU A 37 -60.07 28.10 27.67
N LEU A 38 -61.11 28.10 26.83
CA LEU A 38 -61.51 26.95 26.03
C LEU A 38 -60.50 26.62 24.91
N VAL A 39 -59.87 27.64 24.31
CA VAL A 39 -58.77 27.45 23.34
C VAL A 39 -57.48 26.98 24.03
N ALA A 40 -57.22 27.42 25.27
CA ALA A 40 -56.08 26.96 26.07
C ALA A 40 -56.28 25.57 26.68
N ALA A 41 -57.53 25.16 26.94
CA ALA A 41 -57.89 23.85 27.49
C ALA A 41 -58.24 22.81 26.41
N ALA A 42 -58.42 23.22 25.15
CA ALA A 42 -58.38 22.28 24.05
C ALA A 42 -57.00 21.61 24.09
N PRO A 43 -56.92 20.26 24.07
CA PRO A 43 -55.64 19.61 23.88
C PRO A 43 -55.10 20.15 22.55
N GLY A 44 -54.06 20.99 22.61
CA GLY A 44 -53.37 21.43 21.40
C GLY A 44 -53.06 20.20 20.57
N PRO A 45 -52.96 20.31 19.21
CA PRO A 45 -52.58 19.17 18.40
C PRO A 45 -51.36 18.55 19.07
N LEU A 46 -51.47 17.28 19.47
CA LEU A 46 -50.40 16.53 20.13
C LEU A 46 -49.12 16.97 19.45
N ARG A 47 -48.30 17.75 20.16
CA ARG A 47 -47.02 18.21 19.64
C ARG A 47 -46.20 16.94 19.61
N ARG A 48 -46.34 16.17 18.51
CA ARG A 48 -45.61 14.96 18.23
C ARG A 48 -44.17 15.44 18.34
N SER A 49 -43.51 15.06 19.44
CA SER A 49 -42.08 15.27 19.58
C SER A 49 -41.49 14.64 18.33
N SER A 50 -41.13 15.45 17.35
CA SER A 50 -40.37 14.99 16.20
C SER A 50 -38.97 14.74 16.75
N ARG A 51 -38.81 13.65 17.52
CA ARG A 51 -37.50 13.07 17.75
C ARG A 51 -36.95 12.85 16.35
N MET A 52 -35.93 13.62 15.99
CA MET A 52 -35.13 13.32 14.81
C MET A 52 -34.76 11.84 14.90
N PRO A 53 -34.94 11.04 13.83
CA PRO A 53 -34.63 9.62 13.86
C PRO A 53 -33.20 9.42 14.37
N GLU A 54 -32.97 8.56 15.37
CA GLU A 54 -31.59 8.36 15.85
C GLU A 54 -30.69 7.80 14.73
N PRO A 55 -29.41 8.23 14.66
CA PRO A 55 -28.46 7.66 13.72
C PRO A 55 -28.31 6.15 13.93
N VAL A 56 -28.44 5.38 12.86
CA VAL A 56 -28.31 3.92 12.87
C VAL A 56 -26.83 3.56 12.84
N ALA A 57 -26.36 2.84 13.86
CA ALA A 57 -24.98 2.37 13.94
C ALA A 57 -24.62 1.43 12.78
N LEU A 58 -23.34 1.37 12.44
CA LEU A 58 -22.82 0.42 11.46
C LEU A 58 -22.72 -0.97 12.10
N THR A 59 -23.23 -1.99 11.41
CA THR A 59 -23.02 -3.40 11.74
C THR A 59 -22.01 -3.99 10.77
N LEU A 60 -20.86 -4.45 11.27
CA LEU A 60 -19.85 -5.14 10.46
C LEU A 60 -20.29 -6.59 10.21
N LEU A 61 -20.04 -7.09 9.01
CA LEU A 61 -20.40 -8.45 8.64
C LEU A 61 -19.44 -9.44 9.31
N ALA A 62 -19.95 -10.19 10.30
CA ALA A 62 -19.18 -11.21 11.00
C ALA A 62 -18.74 -12.34 10.05
N GLY A 63 -17.50 -12.81 10.16
CA GLY A 63 -16.98 -13.89 9.33
C GLY A 63 -16.59 -13.48 7.89
N ALA A 64 -16.66 -12.18 7.56
CA ALA A 64 -16.42 -11.71 6.19
C ALA A 64 -14.94 -11.80 5.80
N ARG A 65 -14.04 -11.40 6.71
CA ARG A 65 -12.58 -11.43 6.46
C ARG A 65 -12.06 -12.85 6.24
N GLU A 66 -12.58 -13.79 7.02
CA GLU A 66 -12.26 -15.22 6.96
C GLU A 66 -12.67 -15.84 5.62
N LYS A 67 -13.64 -15.23 4.93
CA LYS A 67 -14.11 -15.62 3.60
C LYS A 67 -13.50 -14.78 2.47
N GLY A 68 -12.54 -13.90 2.77
CA GLY A 68 -11.93 -13.00 1.79
C GLY A 68 -12.82 -11.82 1.36
N ALA A 69 -14.01 -11.66 1.95
CA ALA A 69 -14.91 -10.55 1.64
C ALA A 69 -14.51 -9.31 2.46
N VAL A 70 -13.75 -8.41 1.84
CA VAL A 70 -13.18 -7.22 2.47
C VAL A 70 -13.40 -5.95 1.64
N CYS A 71 -13.38 -4.80 2.30
CA CYS A 71 -13.25 -3.50 1.64
C CYS A 71 -11.85 -3.34 1.01
N LEU A 72 -11.66 -2.28 0.21
CA LEU A 72 -10.38 -1.96 -0.45
C LEU A 72 -9.15 -1.90 0.50
N ASP A 73 -9.35 -1.58 1.79
CA ASP A 73 -8.28 -1.55 2.80
C ASP A 73 -8.13 -2.85 3.62
N GLY A 74 -8.95 -3.88 3.36
CA GLY A 74 -8.95 -5.13 4.10
C GLY A 74 -9.89 -5.18 5.33
N THR A 75 -10.60 -4.09 5.63
CA THR A 75 -11.62 -4.07 6.70
C THR A 75 -12.86 -4.88 6.31
N PRO A 76 -13.64 -5.40 7.27
CA PRO A 76 -14.87 -6.11 6.94
C PRO A 76 -15.92 -5.12 6.39
N PRO A 77 -16.71 -5.50 5.37
CA PRO A 77 -17.83 -4.71 4.90
C PRO A 77 -18.91 -4.61 6.00
N GLY A 78 -19.81 -3.64 5.86
CA GLY A 78 -20.87 -3.41 6.84
C GLY A 78 -22.16 -2.87 6.26
N TYR A 79 -23.20 -2.89 7.08
CA TYR A 79 -24.53 -2.40 6.73
C TYR A 79 -25.20 -1.72 7.93
N HIS A 80 -26.21 -0.90 7.66
CA HIS A 80 -27.12 -0.34 8.66
C HIS A 80 -28.46 -1.05 8.58
N LEU A 81 -29.10 -1.32 9.71
CA LEU A 81 -30.38 -2.04 9.77
C LEU A 81 -31.36 -1.38 10.74
N ILE A 82 -32.56 -1.10 10.24
CA ILE A 82 -33.75 -0.84 11.05
C ILE A 82 -34.71 -2.02 10.89
N ARG A 83 -35.13 -2.63 11.99
CA ARG A 83 -36.10 -3.74 11.97
C ARG A 83 -37.50 -3.23 11.63
N GLY A 84 -38.20 -4.02 10.82
CA GLY A 84 -39.59 -3.77 10.46
C GLY A 84 -40.54 -4.01 11.63
N SER A 85 -41.78 -3.55 11.49
CA SER A 85 -42.82 -3.69 12.50
C SER A 85 -44.18 -4.05 11.88
N GLY A 86 -45.06 -4.66 12.67
CA GLY A 86 -46.40 -5.06 12.22
C GLY A 86 -46.35 -5.95 10.97
N SER A 87 -47.16 -5.61 9.96
CA SER A 87 -47.22 -6.33 8.68
C SER A 87 -45.90 -6.32 7.90
N GLY A 88 -45.04 -5.32 8.09
CA GLY A 88 -43.74 -5.22 7.42
C GLY A 88 -42.61 -6.01 8.10
N SER A 89 -42.87 -6.66 9.24
CA SER A 89 -41.84 -7.41 9.98
C SER A 89 -41.20 -8.56 9.20
N ASN A 90 -41.89 -9.11 8.20
CA ASN A 90 -41.40 -10.16 7.31
C ASN A 90 -40.96 -9.66 5.92
N SER A 91 -41.01 -8.36 5.67
CA SER A 91 -40.66 -7.76 4.39
C SER A 91 -39.34 -7.03 4.47
N TRP A 92 -38.56 -7.01 3.38
CA TRP A 92 -37.18 -6.53 3.36
C TRP A 92 -36.94 -5.56 2.21
N LEU A 93 -36.34 -4.42 2.55
CA LEU A 93 -35.76 -3.45 1.63
C LEU A 93 -34.23 -3.50 1.82
N VAL A 94 -33.49 -3.84 0.77
CA VAL A 94 -32.02 -3.85 0.78
C VAL A 94 -31.52 -2.87 -0.27
N HIS A 95 -30.79 -1.85 0.17
CA HIS A 95 -30.17 -0.86 -0.71
C HIS A 95 -28.66 -1.02 -0.73
N LEU A 96 -28.09 -0.87 -1.93
CA LEU A 96 -26.66 -0.87 -2.16
C LEU A 96 -26.20 0.58 -2.36
N GLU A 97 -25.33 1.08 -1.49
CA GLU A 97 -24.78 2.43 -1.60
C GLU A 97 -24.03 2.63 -2.93
N GLY A 98 -24.11 3.82 -3.51
CA GLY A 98 -23.32 4.21 -4.67
C GLY A 98 -22.11 5.07 -4.31
N GLY A 99 -21.17 5.26 -5.24
CA GLY A 99 -20.05 6.17 -5.02
C GLY A 99 -19.05 6.28 -6.18
N GLY A 100 -19.42 5.90 -7.40
CA GLY A 100 -18.49 5.75 -8.53
C GLY A 100 -17.52 4.58 -8.36
N TRP A 101 -16.47 4.55 -9.17
CA TRP A 101 -15.50 3.45 -9.20
C TRP A 101 -14.08 3.95 -8.90
N CYS A 102 -13.17 3.01 -8.70
CA CYS A 102 -11.74 3.24 -8.93
C CYS A 102 -11.27 2.26 -10.01
N SER A 103 -10.40 2.72 -10.91
CA SER A 103 -10.04 1.97 -12.13
C SER A 103 -8.53 1.77 -12.32
N THR A 104 -7.71 2.24 -11.38
CA THR A 104 -6.26 2.07 -11.39
C THR A 104 -5.76 1.68 -9.99
N VAL A 105 -4.52 1.21 -9.89
CA VAL A 105 -3.94 0.94 -8.55
C VAL A 105 -3.86 2.22 -7.72
N LYS A 106 -3.56 3.37 -8.35
CA LYS A 106 -3.33 4.65 -7.66
C LYS A 106 -4.62 5.22 -7.07
N ASP A 107 -5.69 5.32 -7.84
CA ASP A 107 -6.98 5.85 -7.35
C ASP A 107 -7.64 4.89 -6.36
N CYS A 108 -7.59 3.56 -6.56
CA CYS A 108 -8.07 2.60 -5.56
C CYS A 108 -7.27 2.70 -4.25
N SER A 109 -5.95 2.82 -4.33
CA SER A 109 -5.09 3.00 -3.14
C SER A 109 -5.39 4.27 -2.38
N ASN A 110 -5.68 5.38 -3.06
CA ASN A 110 -6.10 6.62 -2.42
C ASN A 110 -7.48 6.48 -1.75
N ARG A 111 -8.40 5.78 -2.44
CA ARG A 111 -9.78 5.61 -2.00
C ARG A 111 -9.92 4.74 -0.75
N ARG A 112 -8.99 3.81 -0.51
CA ARG A 112 -8.96 2.96 0.70
C ARG A 112 -8.92 3.78 2.01
N MET A 113 -8.44 5.03 1.96
CA MET A 113 -8.38 5.95 3.11
C MET A 113 -9.66 6.78 3.28
N SER A 114 -10.80 6.26 2.85
CA SER A 114 -12.09 6.96 2.87
C SER A 114 -13.25 6.02 3.23
N GLN A 115 -14.43 6.59 3.48
CA GLN A 115 -15.65 5.81 3.73
C GLN A 115 -16.07 4.90 2.57
N LEU A 116 -15.56 5.16 1.35
CA LEU A 116 -15.84 4.38 0.14
C LEU A 116 -14.77 3.31 -0.16
N GLY A 117 -13.85 3.08 0.78
CA GLY A 117 -12.83 2.04 0.68
C GLY A 117 -12.49 1.37 2.00
N SER A 118 -13.10 1.80 3.12
CA SER A 118 -12.79 1.28 4.45
C SER A 118 -13.93 1.53 5.44
N SER A 119 -14.27 0.49 6.21
CA SER A 119 -15.29 0.58 7.25
C SER A 119 -14.87 1.45 8.44
N ASN A 120 -13.56 1.70 8.62
CA ASN A 120 -13.05 2.53 9.72
C ASN A 120 -13.48 4.01 9.59
N PHE A 121 -13.85 4.44 8.38
CA PHE A 121 -14.28 5.82 8.11
C PHE A 121 -15.79 5.94 7.94
N MET A 122 -16.54 4.83 8.03
CA MET A 122 -17.98 4.82 7.88
C MET A 122 -18.67 5.31 9.17
N LYS A 123 -19.38 6.43 9.07
CA LYS A 123 -20.17 6.98 10.19
C LYS A 123 -21.57 6.36 10.25
N PRO A 124 -22.23 6.41 11.43
CA PRO A 124 -23.65 6.09 11.56
C PRO A 124 -24.53 6.85 10.55
N LEU A 125 -25.56 6.19 10.03
CA LEU A 125 -26.41 6.73 8.97
C LEU A 125 -27.78 7.09 9.53
N GLN A 126 -28.28 8.28 9.21
CA GLN A 126 -29.61 8.70 9.60
C GLN A 126 -30.63 8.36 8.51
N PHE A 127 -31.58 7.46 8.82
CA PHE A 127 -32.65 7.09 7.91
C PHE A 127 -33.74 8.17 7.99
N ALA A 128 -33.43 9.36 7.47
CA ALA A 128 -34.31 10.51 7.45
C ALA A 128 -34.76 10.85 6.03
N GLY A 129 -35.91 11.50 5.91
CA GLY A 129 -36.42 12.06 4.66
C GLY A 129 -37.65 11.35 4.09
N ALA A 130 -38.09 11.86 2.94
CA ALA A 130 -39.31 11.47 2.21
C ALA A 130 -39.13 10.29 1.23
N GLY A 131 -37.96 9.65 1.23
CA GLY A 131 -37.64 8.57 0.32
C GLY A 131 -38.09 7.20 0.83
N ILE A 132 -37.73 6.14 0.09
CA ILE A 132 -38.06 4.74 0.39
C ILE A 132 -37.57 4.25 1.78
N PHE A 133 -36.64 4.99 2.40
CA PHE A 133 -36.14 4.73 3.75
C PHE A 133 -36.94 5.42 4.87
N GLY A 134 -37.82 6.37 4.54
CA GLY A 134 -38.59 7.15 5.51
C GLY A 134 -39.58 6.30 6.30
N SER A 135 -39.76 6.60 7.58
CA SER A 135 -40.71 5.91 8.47
C SER A 135 -42.10 6.57 8.51
N ASP A 136 -42.28 7.69 7.81
CA ASP A 136 -43.57 8.36 7.69
C ASP A 136 -44.41 7.67 6.61
N GLN A 137 -45.50 7.02 7.01
CA GLN A 137 -46.41 6.32 6.10
C GLN A 137 -47.04 7.26 5.06
N LEU A 138 -47.19 8.56 5.35
CA LEU A 138 -47.72 9.49 4.35
C LEU A 138 -46.74 9.74 3.20
N GLN A 139 -45.45 9.55 3.43
CA GLN A 139 -44.38 9.77 2.44
C GLN A 139 -43.87 8.44 1.87
N ASN A 140 -43.96 7.35 2.64
CA ASN A 140 -43.54 6.00 2.27
C ASN A 140 -44.67 4.99 2.57
N PRO A 141 -45.78 5.02 1.81
CA PRO A 141 -47.01 4.31 2.15
C PRO A 141 -46.85 2.79 2.31
N ASP A 142 -45.99 2.19 1.47
CA ASP A 142 -45.89 0.74 1.37
C ASP A 142 -44.71 0.16 2.18
N PHE A 143 -43.60 0.91 2.33
CA PHE A 143 -42.34 0.38 2.88
C PHE A 143 -41.95 0.98 4.25
N TYR A 144 -42.73 1.91 4.81
CA TYR A 144 -42.38 2.62 6.05
C TYR A 144 -42.12 1.70 7.26
N ASN A 145 -42.73 0.51 7.29
CA ASN A 145 -42.64 -0.47 8.37
C ASN A 145 -41.87 -1.74 7.98
N TRP A 146 -41.21 -1.79 6.83
CA TRP A 146 -40.39 -2.94 6.41
C TRP A 146 -39.05 -2.98 7.17
N ASN A 147 -38.38 -4.14 7.16
CA ASN A 147 -36.96 -4.20 7.51
C ASN A 147 -36.18 -3.44 6.44
N ARG A 148 -35.34 -2.49 6.85
CA ARG A 148 -34.59 -1.63 5.92
C ARG A 148 -33.11 -1.77 6.17
N VAL A 149 -32.40 -2.25 5.16
CA VAL A 149 -30.96 -2.49 5.15
C VAL A 149 -30.30 -1.52 4.18
N TYR A 150 -29.26 -0.84 4.63
CA TYR A 150 -28.40 0.00 3.80
C TYR A 150 -26.99 -0.59 3.82
N VAL A 151 -26.60 -1.27 2.74
CA VAL A 151 -25.29 -1.90 2.58
C VAL A 151 -24.29 -0.83 2.15
N ARG A 152 -23.18 -0.70 2.89
CA ARG A 152 -22.17 0.32 2.63
C ARG A 152 -21.23 -0.11 1.51
N TYR A 153 -20.89 0.83 0.64
CA TYR A 153 -20.11 0.59 -0.57
C TYR A 153 -18.63 0.84 -0.29
N CYS A 154 -17.79 -0.19 -0.46
CA CYS A 154 -16.37 -0.09 -0.13
C CYS A 154 -15.42 -0.93 -0.99
N ASP A 155 -15.92 -1.58 -2.04
CA ASP A 155 -15.13 -2.39 -2.98
C ASP A 155 -14.66 -1.57 -4.20
N GLY A 156 -15.33 -0.45 -4.51
CA GLY A 156 -14.96 0.40 -5.65
C GLY A 156 -15.28 -0.22 -7.02
N ALA A 157 -16.00 -1.34 -7.05
CA ALA A 157 -16.31 -2.15 -8.22
C ALA A 157 -17.80 -2.51 -8.34
N SER A 158 -18.71 -1.65 -7.87
CA SER A 158 -20.17 -1.89 -7.90
C SER A 158 -20.63 -3.22 -7.28
N PHE A 159 -19.99 -3.68 -6.20
CA PHE A 159 -20.25 -4.99 -5.59
C PHE A 159 -20.02 -6.17 -6.53
N SER A 160 -19.23 -5.97 -7.59
CA SER A 160 -18.91 -7.00 -8.59
C SER A 160 -17.43 -7.41 -8.58
N GLY A 161 -16.62 -6.80 -7.71
CA GLY A 161 -15.22 -7.15 -7.56
C GLY A 161 -15.02 -8.53 -6.93
N ASP A 162 -14.26 -9.37 -7.60
CA ASP A 162 -13.76 -10.68 -7.14
C ASP A 162 -12.22 -10.69 -7.04
N ALA A 163 -11.60 -9.51 -7.15
CA ALA A 163 -10.16 -9.36 -7.13
C ALA A 163 -9.59 -9.80 -5.78
N GLU A 164 -8.84 -10.90 -5.80
CA GLU A 164 -8.03 -11.32 -4.66
C GLU A 164 -6.84 -10.36 -4.52
N GLY A 165 -6.78 -9.63 -3.41
CA GLY A 165 -5.59 -8.87 -3.05
C GLY A 165 -4.43 -9.83 -2.81
N GLN A 166 -3.58 -10.05 -3.82
CA GLN A 166 -2.38 -10.87 -3.66
C GLN A 166 -1.45 -10.12 -2.71
N ALA A 167 -1.31 -10.60 -1.47
CA ALA A 167 -0.25 -10.13 -0.61
C ALA A 167 1.09 -10.39 -1.29
N GLN A 168 1.96 -9.39 -1.33
CA GLN A 168 3.28 -9.51 -1.95
C GLN A 168 4.36 -9.32 -0.89
N VAL A 169 5.38 -10.15 -0.93
CA VAL A 169 6.53 -10.07 -0.02
C VAL A 169 7.80 -10.04 -0.87
N LEU A 170 8.70 -9.11 -0.54
CA LEU A 170 10.02 -9.02 -1.16
C LEU A 170 11.08 -9.23 -0.08
N LEU A 171 11.78 -10.37 -0.12
CA LEU A 171 12.95 -10.61 0.71
C LEU A 171 14.15 -9.90 0.09
N THR A 172 14.86 -9.08 0.85
CA THR A 172 16.03 -8.36 0.35
C THR A 172 17.16 -8.38 1.36
N GLY A 173 18.39 -8.33 0.86
CA GLY A 173 19.57 -8.16 1.69
C GLY A 173 20.76 -7.69 0.87
N CYS A 174 21.70 -7.02 1.54
CA CYS A 174 22.98 -6.63 0.96
C CYS A 174 24.14 -7.48 1.48
N SER A 175 25.16 -7.75 0.66
CA SER A 175 26.44 -8.33 1.09
C SER A 175 26.22 -9.75 1.61
N ALA A 176 26.66 -10.05 2.84
CA ALA A 176 26.29 -11.29 3.54
C ALA A 176 24.77 -11.49 3.63
N GLY A 177 23.98 -10.40 3.75
CA GLY A 177 22.52 -10.45 3.70
C GLY A 177 21.98 -10.73 2.29
N GLY A 178 22.70 -10.33 1.24
CA GLY A 178 22.37 -10.66 -0.15
C GLY A 178 22.59 -12.14 -0.42
N LEU A 179 23.70 -12.69 0.05
CA LEU A 179 23.93 -14.14 0.04
C LEU A 179 22.86 -14.88 0.85
N ALA A 180 22.54 -14.41 2.05
CA ALA A 180 21.48 -14.99 2.87
C ALA A 180 20.12 -14.96 2.14
N THR A 181 19.84 -13.91 1.38
CA THR A 181 18.64 -13.82 0.54
C THR A 181 18.63 -14.91 -0.52
N ILE A 182 19.75 -15.17 -1.19
CA ILE A 182 19.88 -16.27 -2.17
C ILE A 182 19.66 -17.63 -1.48
N LEU A 183 20.32 -17.87 -0.36
CA LEU A 183 20.29 -19.16 0.35
C LEU A 183 18.93 -19.49 0.98
N HIS A 184 18.18 -18.47 1.39
CA HIS A 184 16.94 -18.65 2.16
C HIS A 184 15.66 -18.29 1.40
N CYS A 185 15.76 -17.89 0.13
CA CYS A 185 14.60 -17.44 -0.63
C CYS A 185 13.48 -18.49 -0.66
N ASP A 186 13.81 -19.74 -0.95
CA ASP A 186 12.84 -20.83 -1.05
C ASP A 186 12.23 -21.18 0.32
N ASP A 187 13.06 -21.30 1.36
CA ASP A 187 12.61 -21.54 2.74
C ASP A 187 11.77 -20.40 3.30
N PHE A 188 12.03 -19.17 2.86
CA PHE A 188 11.24 -18.00 3.21
C PHE A 188 9.89 -18.02 2.47
N SER A 189 9.90 -18.30 1.16
CA SER A 189 8.71 -18.44 0.34
C SER A 189 7.76 -19.52 0.86
N ALA A 190 8.31 -20.67 1.29
CA ALA A 190 7.54 -21.79 1.86
C ALA A 190 6.82 -21.48 3.18
N ARG A 191 7.07 -20.33 3.82
CA ARG A 191 6.37 -19.89 5.05
C ARG A 191 5.04 -19.19 4.77
N PHE A 192 4.76 -18.86 3.52
CA PHE A 192 3.55 -18.15 3.11
C PHE A 192 2.59 -19.07 2.35
N PRO A 193 1.27 -18.82 2.40
CA PRO A 193 0.29 -19.46 1.52
C PRO A 193 0.61 -19.23 0.03
N HIS A 194 0.11 -20.11 -0.85
CA HIS A 194 0.38 -20.04 -2.29
C HIS A 194 -0.17 -18.78 -2.98
N GLU A 195 -1.14 -18.12 -2.35
CA GLU A 195 -1.77 -16.87 -2.78
C GLU A 195 -0.86 -15.65 -2.54
N VAL A 196 0.19 -15.79 -1.73
CA VAL A 196 1.16 -14.73 -1.45
C VAL A 196 2.30 -14.81 -2.47
N SER A 197 2.49 -13.74 -3.24
CA SER A 197 3.61 -13.63 -4.17
C SER A 197 4.89 -13.27 -3.40
N VAL A 198 5.83 -14.20 -3.29
CA VAL A 198 7.13 -13.97 -2.66
C VAL A 198 8.21 -13.81 -3.73
N LYS A 199 8.95 -12.70 -3.73
CA LYS A 199 10.11 -12.45 -4.60
C LYS A 199 11.35 -12.17 -3.74
N CYS A 200 12.55 -12.28 -4.31
CA CYS A 200 13.82 -12.06 -3.61
C CYS A 200 14.75 -11.09 -4.35
N LEU A 201 15.51 -10.27 -3.63
CA LEU A 201 16.43 -9.28 -4.21
C LEU A 201 17.78 -9.34 -3.48
N ALA A 202 18.81 -9.82 -4.16
CA ALA A 202 20.12 -10.09 -3.57
C ALA A 202 21.18 -9.04 -3.98
N ASP A 203 21.21 -7.93 -3.25
CA ASP A 203 22.18 -6.85 -3.49
C ASP A 203 23.60 -7.26 -3.07
N ALA A 204 24.57 -7.18 -4.00
CA ALA A 204 25.99 -7.49 -3.76
C ALA A 204 26.20 -8.82 -2.99
N GLY A 205 25.33 -9.80 -3.23
CA GLY A 205 25.29 -11.10 -2.54
C GLY A 205 25.98 -12.23 -3.29
N PHE A 206 26.32 -12.00 -4.56
CA PHE A 206 27.09 -12.93 -5.37
C PHE A 206 28.57 -12.59 -5.22
N PHE A 207 29.29 -13.50 -4.59
CA PHE A 207 30.74 -13.47 -4.58
C PHE A 207 31.18 -14.28 -5.82
N LEU A 208 32.38 -14.06 -6.39
CA LEU A 208 32.98 -14.81 -7.56
C LEU A 208 34.09 -15.90 -7.32
N ASP A 209 34.03 -17.20 -7.67
CA ASP A 209 35.00 -18.21 -7.15
C ASP A 209 36.25 -18.36 -8.06
N VAL A 210 37.23 -17.52 -7.84
CA VAL A 210 38.47 -17.39 -8.64
C VAL A 210 39.76 -17.24 -7.79
N LYS A 211 40.93 -17.03 -8.41
CA LYS A 211 42.19 -16.73 -7.68
C LYS A 211 42.51 -15.24 -7.70
N ASP A 212 42.89 -14.71 -6.54
CA ASP A 212 43.20 -13.31 -6.34
C ASP A 212 44.49 -12.92 -7.07
N ILE A 213 44.86 -11.64 -7.04
CA ILE A 213 46.07 -11.17 -7.72
C ILE A 213 47.37 -11.76 -7.15
N SER A 214 47.34 -12.31 -5.93
CA SER A 214 48.45 -13.07 -5.35
C SER A 214 48.42 -14.56 -5.73
N GLY A 215 47.44 -14.97 -6.55
CA GLY A 215 47.20 -16.36 -6.94
C GLY A 215 46.50 -17.18 -5.87
N GLN A 216 46.04 -16.56 -4.78
CA GLN A 216 45.44 -17.21 -3.62
C GLN A 216 43.91 -17.12 -3.68
N ARG A 217 43.24 -18.04 -2.97
CA ARG A 217 41.78 -18.03 -2.84
C ARG A 217 41.40 -17.51 -1.47
N SER A 218 41.59 -16.22 -1.27
CA SER A 218 41.56 -15.60 0.05
C SER A 218 40.16 -15.55 0.69
N PHE A 219 39.11 -15.36 -0.10
CA PHE A 219 37.73 -15.30 0.40
C PHE A 219 37.13 -16.72 0.58
N TRP A 220 37.77 -17.76 0.00
CA TRP A 220 37.57 -19.15 0.45
C TRP A 220 37.88 -19.31 1.94
N SER A 221 39.01 -18.77 2.41
CA SER A 221 39.39 -18.88 3.82
C SER A 221 38.37 -18.23 4.75
N VAL A 222 37.76 -17.12 4.30
CA VAL A 222 36.70 -16.42 5.05
C VAL A 222 35.46 -17.30 5.15
N TYR A 223 34.94 -17.82 4.03
CA TYR A 223 33.77 -18.71 4.06
C TYR A 223 34.02 -20.02 4.76
N ASN A 224 35.18 -20.64 4.56
CA ASN A 224 35.57 -21.86 5.27
C ASN A 224 35.57 -21.61 6.79
N GLY A 225 36.10 -20.46 7.22
CA GLY A 225 35.97 -19.98 8.59
C GLY A 225 34.51 -19.86 9.02
N VAL A 226 33.64 -19.21 8.24
CA VAL A 226 32.21 -19.09 8.55
C VAL A 226 31.53 -20.45 8.66
N VAL A 227 31.72 -21.34 7.68
CA VAL A 227 31.09 -22.67 7.64
C VAL A 227 31.52 -23.54 8.82
N HIS A 228 32.81 -23.56 9.13
CA HIS A 228 33.36 -24.39 10.21
C HIS A 228 33.10 -23.80 11.59
N LEU A 229 33.28 -22.49 11.78
CA LEU A 229 33.09 -21.84 13.08
C LEU A 229 31.61 -21.67 13.43
N GLN A 230 30.76 -21.36 12.45
CA GLN A 230 29.33 -21.13 12.68
C GLN A 230 28.49 -22.39 12.45
N ASN A 231 29.10 -23.51 12.07
CA ASN A 231 28.44 -24.80 11.85
C ASN A 231 27.20 -24.72 10.94
N VAL A 232 27.27 -23.90 9.89
CA VAL A 232 26.11 -23.62 9.01
C VAL A 232 25.84 -24.73 7.98
N ARG A 233 26.57 -25.85 8.03
CA ARG A 233 26.40 -27.00 7.12
C ARG A 233 24.97 -27.55 7.11
N LYS A 234 24.25 -27.48 8.23
CA LYS A 234 22.86 -27.96 8.35
C LYS A 234 21.83 -27.03 7.69
N VAL A 235 22.24 -25.80 7.38
CA VAL A 235 21.38 -24.71 6.90
C VAL A 235 21.59 -24.47 5.40
N LEU A 236 22.65 -25.03 4.82
CA LEU A 236 22.86 -25.01 3.37
C LEU A 236 21.86 -25.94 2.66
N PRO A 237 21.36 -25.57 1.46
CA PRO A 237 20.43 -26.39 0.70
C PRO A 237 20.94 -27.81 0.50
N LYS A 238 20.08 -28.81 0.70
CA LYS A 238 20.52 -30.22 0.70
C LYS A 238 21.04 -30.68 -0.64
N ASP A 239 20.47 -30.25 -1.77
CA ASP A 239 20.99 -30.68 -3.06
C ASP A 239 22.28 -29.92 -3.44
N CYS A 240 22.59 -28.78 -2.80
CA CYS A 240 23.90 -28.13 -2.88
C CYS A 240 24.98 -28.99 -2.20
N LEU A 241 24.60 -29.72 -1.14
CA LEU A 241 25.48 -30.69 -0.47
C LEU A 241 25.54 -32.04 -1.22
N ALA A 242 24.53 -32.35 -2.05
CA ALA A 242 24.44 -33.62 -2.78
C ALA A 242 25.23 -33.62 -4.10
N ASN A 243 25.41 -32.44 -4.72
CA ASN A 243 26.03 -32.30 -6.04
C ASN A 243 27.52 -31.94 -6.01
N LYS A 244 28.18 -31.99 -4.84
CA LYS A 244 29.63 -31.83 -4.73
C LYS A 244 30.26 -32.79 -3.73
N GLU A 245 31.40 -33.34 -4.11
CA GLU A 245 32.40 -33.83 -3.14
C GLU A 245 32.76 -32.68 -2.16
N PRO A 246 33.23 -32.95 -0.93
CA PRO A 246 33.55 -31.93 0.09
C PRO A 246 34.65 -30.91 -0.29
N THR A 247 35.08 -30.88 -1.53
CA THR A 247 36.16 -30.06 -2.07
C THR A 247 35.65 -29.37 -3.34
N GLU A 248 35.92 -28.07 -3.45
CA GLU A 248 35.76 -27.20 -4.64
C GLU A 248 34.53 -26.25 -4.61
N ILE A 249 34.64 -25.10 -3.89
CA ILE A 249 34.28 -23.72 -4.32
C ILE A 249 35.06 -22.63 -3.51
N GLN A 250 35.71 -21.61 -4.12
CA GLN A 250 36.80 -20.71 -3.62
C GLN A 250 36.87 -19.18 -4.10
N TYR A 251 36.82 -18.14 -3.24
CA TYR A 251 36.77 -16.68 -3.67
C TYR A 251 38.07 -15.76 -3.46
N VAL A 252 38.14 -14.44 -3.87
CA VAL A 252 39.15 -13.88 -4.87
C VAL A 252 39.74 -12.43 -4.81
N LEU A 253 39.45 -11.43 -5.68
CA LEU A 253 40.42 -10.57 -6.42
C LEU A 253 41.61 -9.89 -5.69
N VAL A 254 41.44 -9.04 -4.66
CA VAL A 254 42.58 -8.33 -4.01
C VAL A 254 42.35 -8.05 -2.51
N PRO A 255 42.53 -9.02 -1.62
CA PRO A 255 42.63 -8.77 -0.19
C PRO A 255 43.83 -7.86 0.12
N GLY A 256 43.77 -7.11 1.23
CA GLY A 256 44.89 -6.25 1.66
C GLY A 256 46.22 -7.00 1.88
N SER A 257 46.16 -8.31 2.13
CA SER A 257 47.32 -9.22 2.22
C SER A 257 47.92 -9.60 0.87
N SER A 258 47.18 -9.44 -0.23
CA SER A 258 47.52 -9.94 -1.56
C SER A 258 48.24 -8.90 -2.44
N ALA A 259 48.41 -7.66 -1.96
CA ALA A 259 49.16 -6.58 -2.60
C ALA A 259 50.18 -5.91 -1.63
N PRO A 260 51.17 -6.66 -1.11
CA PRO A 260 52.12 -6.14 -0.11
C PRO A 260 53.01 -5.00 -0.63
N ASP A 261 53.19 -4.91 -1.96
CA ASP A 261 53.97 -3.88 -2.64
C ASP A 261 53.23 -2.55 -2.84
N LYS A 262 51.98 -2.45 -2.37
CA LYS A 262 51.12 -1.27 -2.50
C LYS A 262 50.73 -0.89 -3.94
N SER A 263 51.11 -1.67 -4.95
CA SER A 263 50.91 -1.32 -6.37
C SER A 263 49.43 -1.19 -6.76
N TRP A 264 48.55 -1.86 -6.01
CA TRP A 264 47.09 -1.83 -6.20
C TRP A 264 46.34 -0.84 -5.30
N LEU A 265 46.99 -0.22 -4.30
CA LEU A 265 46.30 0.64 -3.33
C LEU A 265 45.58 1.80 -4.00
N SER A 266 46.28 2.53 -4.87
CA SER A 266 45.72 3.69 -5.59
C SER A 266 44.57 3.30 -6.53
N CYS A 267 44.71 2.17 -7.24
CA CYS A 267 43.68 1.60 -8.12
C CYS A 267 42.44 1.11 -7.34
N ARG A 268 42.65 0.51 -6.16
CA ARG A 268 41.58 0.02 -5.27
C ARG A 268 40.76 1.16 -4.66
N GLU A 269 41.41 2.29 -4.38
CA GLU A 269 40.73 3.48 -3.84
C GLU A 269 40.03 4.28 -4.94
N ASN A 270 40.59 4.29 -6.16
CA ASN A 270 40.02 4.95 -7.31
C ASN A 270 40.38 4.21 -8.61
N LEU A 271 39.37 3.66 -9.28
CA LEU A 271 39.55 2.93 -10.54
C LEU A 271 40.18 3.78 -11.66
N ALA A 272 40.02 5.10 -11.62
CA ALA A 272 40.66 6.00 -12.58
C ALA A 272 42.20 5.96 -12.49
N ASN A 273 42.76 5.49 -11.37
CA ASN A 273 44.19 5.37 -11.15
C ASN A 273 44.75 4.00 -11.55
N CYS A 274 43.91 3.08 -12.03
CA CYS A 274 44.35 1.77 -12.48
C CYS A 274 45.10 1.86 -13.82
N ASN A 275 46.22 1.15 -13.93
CA ASN A 275 46.90 0.98 -15.22
C ASN A 275 46.19 -0.06 -16.11
N SER A 276 46.58 -0.14 -17.38
CA SER A 276 45.95 -1.04 -18.36
C SER A 276 46.03 -2.53 -18.00
N THR A 277 47.05 -2.96 -17.25
CA THR A 277 47.16 -4.36 -16.78
C THR A 277 46.19 -4.61 -15.62
N GLN A 278 46.04 -3.63 -14.72
CA GLN A 278 45.09 -3.70 -13.60
C GLN A 278 43.63 -3.73 -14.09
N ILE A 279 43.30 -2.89 -15.08
CA ILE A 279 41.97 -2.90 -15.72
C ILE A 279 41.67 -4.25 -16.37
N LYS A 280 42.62 -4.85 -17.10
CA LYS A 280 42.42 -6.19 -17.70
C LYS A 280 42.10 -7.27 -16.67
N VAL A 281 42.72 -7.20 -15.49
CA VAL A 281 42.43 -8.12 -14.40
C VAL A 281 41.02 -7.89 -13.85
N LEU A 282 40.60 -6.63 -13.65
CA LEU A 282 39.22 -6.30 -13.23
C LEU A 282 38.18 -6.77 -14.25
N ASP A 283 38.44 -6.57 -15.54
CA ASP A 283 37.58 -7.03 -16.62
C ASP A 283 37.48 -8.55 -16.69
N GLY A 284 38.59 -9.26 -16.46
CA GLY A 284 38.60 -10.73 -16.39
C GLY A 284 37.66 -11.26 -15.32
N PHE A 285 37.61 -10.58 -14.17
CA PHE A 285 36.70 -10.93 -13.09
C PHE A 285 35.27 -10.60 -13.41
N ARG A 286 35.01 -9.39 -13.89
CA ARG A 286 33.68 -9.00 -14.33
C ARG A 286 33.12 -10.03 -15.34
N ASN A 287 33.93 -10.45 -16.30
CA ASN A 287 33.53 -11.43 -17.31
C ASN A 287 33.22 -12.78 -16.68
N THR A 288 34.07 -13.29 -15.79
CA THR A 288 33.80 -14.54 -15.06
C THR A 288 32.46 -14.47 -14.34
N MET A 289 32.20 -13.38 -13.59
CA MET A 289 30.95 -13.18 -12.86
C MET A 289 29.73 -13.16 -13.79
N VAL A 290 29.83 -12.42 -14.88
CA VAL A 290 28.75 -12.28 -15.86
C VAL A 290 28.48 -13.63 -16.54
N ASP A 291 29.51 -14.39 -16.87
CA ASP A 291 29.37 -15.68 -17.52
C ASP A 291 28.73 -16.71 -16.58
N ASP A 292 29.18 -16.78 -15.32
CA ASP A 292 28.57 -17.65 -14.29
C ASP A 292 27.09 -17.32 -14.07
N LEU A 293 26.76 -16.03 -13.92
CA LEU A 293 25.37 -15.60 -13.73
C LEU A 293 24.51 -15.85 -14.97
N LYS A 294 25.04 -15.65 -16.18
CA LYS A 294 24.30 -15.91 -17.42
C LYS A 294 23.90 -17.37 -17.53
N VAL A 295 24.79 -18.31 -17.22
CA VAL A 295 24.48 -19.75 -17.25
C VAL A 295 23.28 -20.09 -16.37
N VAL A 296 23.13 -19.41 -15.24
CA VAL A 296 22.02 -19.64 -14.29
C VAL A 296 20.73 -18.94 -14.72
N VAL A 297 20.82 -17.72 -15.25
CA VAL A 297 19.62 -16.90 -15.50
C VAL A 297 19.12 -16.98 -16.93
N GLU A 298 19.86 -17.49 -17.91
CA GLU A 298 19.55 -17.34 -19.35
C GLU A 298 18.17 -17.89 -19.74
N ASP A 299 17.84 -19.11 -19.30
CA ASP A 299 16.57 -19.80 -19.59
C ASP A 299 15.41 -19.34 -18.69
N LYS A 300 15.70 -18.64 -17.59
CA LYS A 300 14.70 -18.14 -16.65
C LYS A 300 14.13 -16.81 -17.11
N GLN A 301 12.84 -16.81 -17.50
CA GLN A 301 12.12 -15.59 -17.89
C GLN A 301 11.71 -14.75 -16.68
N ASP A 302 11.33 -15.40 -15.57
CA ASP A 302 10.91 -14.71 -14.35
C ASP A 302 12.11 -14.14 -13.56
N TRP A 303 13.36 -14.47 -13.90
CA TRP A 303 14.54 -13.95 -13.20
C TRP A 303 15.02 -12.61 -13.76
N GLY A 304 15.49 -11.76 -12.86
CA GLY A 304 16.09 -10.46 -13.16
C GLY A 304 17.63 -10.50 -13.15
N LEU A 305 18.27 -9.48 -13.71
CA LEU A 305 19.69 -9.19 -13.51
C LEU A 305 19.93 -7.70 -13.76
N PHE A 306 20.71 -7.06 -12.88
CA PHE A 306 21.15 -5.68 -13.05
C PHE A 306 22.61 -5.58 -12.63
N ILE A 307 23.52 -5.64 -13.60
CA ILE A 307 24.96 -5.59 -13.36
C ILE A 307 25.51 -4.27 -13.89
N ASP A 308 25.72 -3.27 -13.04
CA ASP A 308 26.46 -2.06 -13.41
C ASP A 308 27.98 -2.23 -13.33
N SER A 309 28.73 -1.36 -14.01
CA SER A 309 30.19 -1.35 -13.95
C SER A 309 30.71 -0.24 -13.05
N CYS A 310 30.11 -0.10 -11.87
CA CYS A 310 30.56 0.80 -10.82
C CYS A 310 31.29 0.05 -9.70
N PHE A 311 32.14 0.76 -8.97
CA PHE A 311 32.87 0.22 -7.82
C PHE A 311 32.17 0.67 -6.53
N THR A 312 31.13 -0.06 -6.16
CA THR A 312 30.19 0.32 -5.10
C THR A 312 29.69 -0.93 -4.36
N HIS A 313 28.98 -0.75 -3.25
CA HIS A 313 28.47 -1.83 -2.42
C HIS A 313 27.16 -1.41 -1.75
N CYS A 314 26.18 -2.30 -1.66
CA CYS A 314 24.86 -2.04 -1.06
C CYS A 314 24.06 -0.90 -1.70
N GLN A 315 23.92 -0.89 -3.02
CA GLN A 315 23.26 0.21 -3.73
C GLN A 315 21.76 0.32 -3.46
N THR A 316 21.10 -0.75 -3.00
CA THR A 316 19.66 -0.74 -2.71
C THR A 316 19.31 0.04 -1.43
N LEU A 317 20.27 0.26 -0.53
CA LEU A 317 20.03 0.87 0.78
C LEU A 317 20.13 2.40 0.80
N SER A 318 20.72 3.00 -0.24
CA SER A 318 20.87 4.46 -0.35
C SER A 318 19.92 5.02 -1.40
N GLY A 319 19.14 6.04 -1.03
CA GLY A 319 18.25 6.73 -1.97
C GLY A 319 19.00 7.32 -3.18
N THR A 320 20.25 7.74 -2.98
CA THR A 320 21.11 8.30 -4.04
C THR A 320 21.45 7.26 -5.10
N SER A 321 21.79 6.04 -4.72
CA SER A 321 22.11 4.95 -5.65
C SER A 321 20.88 4.19 -6.13
N TRP A 322 19.82 4.11 -5.32
CA TRP A 322 18.58 3.41 -5.65
C TRP A 322 17.79 4.12 -6.74
N ASN A 323 17.46 5.40 -6.52
CA ASN A 323 16.66 6.19 -7.48
C ASN A 323 16.83 7.70 -7.27
N SER A 324 17.83 8.29 -7.93
CA SER A 324 18.05 9.73 -7.91
C SER A 324 18.49 10.25 -9.29
N PRO A 325 18.56 11.58 -9.51
CA PRO A 325 19.12 12.13 -10.75
C PRO A 325 20.59 11.76 -10.99
N VAL A 326 21.32 11.37 -9.92
CA VAL A 326 22.75 11.00 -9.96
C VAL A 326 22.98 9.51 -9.66
N SER A 327 21.92 8.69 -9.63
CA SER A 327 22.05 7.25 -9.46
C SER A 327 22.73 6.63 -10.68
N THR A 328 23.45 5.54 -10.48
CA THR A 328 23.94 4.71 -11.58
C THR A 328 22.77 4.28 -12.48
N ARG A 329 22.98 4.36 -13.80
CA ARG A 329 22.01 3.97 -14.82
C ARG A 329 22.64 3.08 -15.86
N LEU A 330 21.88 2.08 -16.29
CA LEU A 330 22.19 1.26 -17.46
C LEU A 330 21.24 1.71 -18.58
N GLY A 331 21.80 2.32 -19.62
CA GLY A 331 21.01 3.12 -20.55
C GLY A 331 20.25 4.21 -19.80
N ASN A 332 18.91 4.16 -19.86
CA ASN A 332 18.05 5.13 -19.16
C ASN A 332 17.46 4.60 -17.85
N LYS A 333 17.77 3.38 -17.42
CA LYS A 333 17.14 2.75 -16.25
C LYS A 333 18.02 2.83 -15.00
N SER A 334 17.45 3.28 -13.89
CA SER A 334 18.01 3.11 -12.54
C SER A 334 17.75 1.69 -12.02
N ILE A 335 18.41 1.34 -10.91
CA ILE A 335 18.16 0.08 -10.20
C ILE A 335 16.68 -0.03 -9.81
N ALA A 336 16.08 1.04 -9.26
CA ALA A 336 14.68 1.04 -8.86
C ALA A 336 13.72 0.80 -10.02
N GLU A 337 14.01 1.36 -11.19
CA GLU A 337 13.21 1.17 -12.40
C GLU A 337 13.31 -0.28 -12.88
N ALA A 338 14.51 -0.84 -12.95
CA ALA A 338 14.73 -2.24 -13.33
C ALA A 338 14.08 -3.23 -12.36
N VAL A 339 14.29 -3.05 -11.05
CA VAL A 339 13.65 -3.89 -10.02
C VAL A 339 12.14 -3.73 -10.04
N GLY A 340 11.62 -2.52 -10.26
CA GLY A 340 10.17 -2.29 -10.38
C GLY A 340 9.57 -2.97 -11.61
N ASP A 341 10.24 -2.89 -12.76
CA ASP A 341 9.81 -3.56 -13.99
C ASP A 341 9.73 -5.08 -13.80
N TRP A 342 10.72 -5.65 -13.14
CA TRP A 342 10.79 -7.07 -12.82
C TRP A 342 9.74 -7.47 -11.76
N HIS A 343 9.69 -6.77 -10.63
CA HIS A 343 8.81 -7.08 -9.51
C HIS A 343 7.33 -7.04 -9.91
N PHE A 344 6.93 -6.05 -10.71
CA PHE A 344 5.55 -5.89 -11.17
C PHE A 344 5.27 -6.53 -12.54
N GLY A 345 6.22 -7.26 -13.12
CA GLY A 345 6.05 -7.92 -14.43
C GLY A 345 5.78 -6.94 -15.58
N ARG A 346 6.26 -5.69 -15.49
CA ARG A 346 6.09 -4.68 -16.55
C ARG A 346 6.96 -4.96 -17.77
N SER A 347 8.04 -5.72 -17.58
CA SER A 347 8.94 -6.17 -18.64
C SER A 347 9.04 -7.70 -18.62
N LYS A 348 9.01 -8.34 -19.80
CA LYS A 348 9.14 -9.81 -19.94
C LYS A 348 10.54 -10.34 -19.61
N ARG A 349 11.56 -9.50 -19.71
CA ARG A 349 12.96 -9.84 -19.45
C ARG A 349 13.67 -8.60 -18.90
N VAL A 350 14.23 -8.71 -17.70
CA VAL A 350 15.04 -7.65 -17.09
C VAL A 350 16.44 -8.22 -16.86
N LYS A 351 17.33 -8.11 -17.85
CA LYS A 351 18.70 -8.64 -17.77
C LYS A 351 19.66 -7.55 -18.24
N GLU A 352 19.76 -6.49 -17.44
CA GLU A 352 20.56 -5.31 -17.72
C GLU A 352 22.01 -5.60 -17.30
N ILE A 353 22.95 -5.54 -18.24
CA ILE A 353 24.37 -5.78 -17.98
C ILE A 353 25.16 -4.66 -18.66
N ASP A 354 25.99 -3.98 -17.90
CA ASP A 354 26.75 -2.80 -18.32
C ASP A 354 28.02 -3.17 -19.09
N CYS A 355 28.78 -2.20 -19.58
CA CYS A 355 30.02 -2.39 -20.36
C CYS A 355 31.25 -2.77 -19.50
N LEU A 356 32.44 -2.95 -20.09
CA LEU A 356 33.68 -3.25 -19.35
C LEU A 356 34.22 -2.04 -18.57
N TYR A 357 35.05 -2.25 -17.54
CA TYR A 357 35.54 -1.16 -16.70
C TYR A 357 36.63 -0.32 -17.40
N PRO A 358 36.74 0.99 -17.05
CA PRO A 358 35.69 1.87 -16.54
C PRO A 358 34.92 2.47 -17.73
N CYS A 359 33.58 2.32 -17.76
CA CYS A 359 32.80 2.83 -18.89
C CYS A 359 31.55 3.63 -18.50
N ASN A 360 30.97 3.40 -17.32
CA ASN A 360 29.70 4.02 -16.98
C ASN A 360 29.93 5.40 -16.34
N PRO A 361 29.55 6.51 -17.03
CA PRO A 361 29.77 7.85 -16.53
C PRO A 361 28.83 8.23 -15.38
N THR A 362 27.82 7.41 -15.11
CA THR A 362 26.81 7.65 -14.06
C THR A 362 27.19 7.06 -12.70
N CYS A 363 28.34 6.38 -12.62
CA CYS A 363 28.85 5.91 -11.33
C CYS A 363 29.07 7.09 -10.39
N SER A 364 28.39 7.08 -9.25
CA SER A 364 28.57 8.09 -8.21
C SER A 364 29.95 7.89 -7.55
N SER A 365 30.74 8.96 -7.43
CA SER A 365 31.99 8.93 -6.67
C SER A 365 31.72 8.52 -5.21
N PRO A 366 32.56 7.67 -4.59
CA PRO A 366 32.24 7.10 -3.28
C PRO A 366 32.34 8.16 -2.19
N THR A 367 31.19 8.65 -1.70
CA THR A 367 31.11 9.31 -0.39
C THR A 367 30.99 8.21 0.67
N TRP A 368 32.12 7.66 1.10
CA TRP A 368 32.17 6.80 2.29
C TRP A 368 31.70 7.62 3.51
N PRO A 369 30.71 7.16 4.30
CA PRO A 369 30.51 7.70 5.64
C PRO A 369 31.76 7.38 6.44
N SER A 370 32.48 8.41 6.85
CA SER A 370 33.62 8.33 7.77
C SER A 370 33.13 7.87 9.15
N ALA A 371 33.02 6.55 9.37
CA ALA A 371 33.13 5.93 10.69
C ALA A 371 33.13 4.38 10.56
N SER A 372 34.23 3.75 10.98
CA SER A 372 34.25 2.40 11.59
C SER A 372 34.43 1.13 10.74
N PHE A 373 34.98 1.16 9.52
CA PHE A 373 35.47 -0.07 8.86
C PHE A 373 36.81 0.14 8.14
N SER A 374 37.88 0.41 8.90
CA SER A 374 39.23 0.64 8.36
C SER A 374 39.99 -0.64 7.95
N THR A 375 39.32 -1.77 7.74
CA THR A 375 39.97 -3.05 7.40
C THR A 375 39.32 -3.84 6.25
N ILE A 376 38.24 -3.33 5.64
CA ILE A 376 37.58 -4.01 4.51
C ILE A 376 37.95 -3.26 3.24
N GLY A 377 38.99 -3.74 2.55
CA GLY A 377 39.40 -3.21 1.25
C GLY A 377 38.24 -3.29 0.25
N GLY A 378 38.02 -2.20 -0.49
CA GLY A 378 36.99 -2.12 -1.51
C GLY A 378 37.18 -3.20 -2.58
N GLU A 379 36.06 -3.77 -3.03
CA GLU A 379 35.98 -4.73 -4.12
C GLU A 379 34.96 -4.23 -5.16
N PRO A 380 35.08 -4.59 -6.45
CA PRO A 380 34.02 -4.40 -7.43
C PRO A 380 32.95 -5.46 -7.13
N LYS A 381 31.87 -5.09 -6.45
CA LYS A 381 30.79 -6.01 -6.09
C LYS A 381 29.45 -5.45 -6.54
N ILE A 382 28.92 -6.07 -7.58
CA ILE A 382 27.77 -5.57 -8.33
C ILE A 382 26.51 -6.39 -7.95
N LEU A 383 25.35 -5.72 -8.00
CA LEU A 383 24.01 -6.25 -7.75
C LEU A 383 23.66 -7.53 -8.52
N GLY A 384 23.03 -8.51 -7.87
CA GLY A 384 22.26 -9.59 -8.50
C GLY A 384 20.77 -9.45 -8.13
N VAL A 385 19.85 -9.84 -9.01
CA VAL A 385 18.41 -9.90 -8.70
C VAL A 385 17.94 -11.31 -9.04
N ALA A 386 17.04 -11.94 -8.26
CA ALA A 386 16.59 -13.31 -8.57
C ALA A 386 15.12 -13.51 -8.14
N GLU A 387 14.26 -14.03 -9.03
CA GLU A 387 12.87 -14.35 -8.68
C GLU A 387 12.67 -15.83 -8.51
N THR A 388 12.03 -16.25 -7.43
CA THR A 388 11.47 -17.59 -7.31
C THR A 388 9.95 -17.50 -7.20
N THR A 389 9.27 -17.24 -8.32
CA THR A 389 7.84 -17.53 -8.39
C THR A 389 7.54 -18.47 -9.56
N ARG A 390 6.71 -19.48 -9.26
CA ARG A 390 6.25 -20.60 -10.09
C ARG A 390 7.22 -21.78 -10.18
N LYS A 391 6.89 -22.85 -9.43
CA LYS A 391 7.31 -24.25 -9.67
C LYS A 391 8.61 -24.38 -10.47
N SER A 392 9.72 -23.92 -9.90
CA SER A 392 11.02 -24.36 -10.32
C SER A 392 11.62 -25.02 -9.11
N THR A 393 11.64 -26.35 -9.12
CA THR A 393 12.79 -27.06 -8.61
C THR A 393 14.03 -26.32 -9.08
N LEU A 394 14.59 -25.46 -8.22
CA LEU A 394 16.02 -25.23 -8.23
C LEU A 394 16.61 -26.60 -7.94
N SER A 395 16.89 -27.38 -8.99
CA SER A 395 17.89 -28.43 -8.83
C SER A 395 19.15 -27.67 -8.40
N ASN A 396 19.62 -27.93 -7.19
CA ASN A 396 20.64 -27.14 -6.51
C ASN A 396 22.04 -27.26 -7.13
N GLU A 397 22.15 -27.41 -8.45
CA GLU A 397 23.40 -27.47 -9.20
C GLU A 397 23.94 -26.08 -9.57
N GLN A 398 23.20 -24.99 -9.31
CA GLN A 398 23.50 -23.69 -9.93
C GLN A 398 23.74 -22.52 -8.95
N ILE A 399 23.83 -22.78 -7.63
CA ILE A 399 24.06 -21.71 -6.63
C ILE A 399 25.52 -21.67 -6.12
N PHE A 400 26.36 -22.62 -6.54
CA PHE A 400 27.78 -22.61 -6.20
C PHE A 400 28.63 -23.18 -7.36
N MET A 401 28.85 -22.35 -8.37
CA MET A 401 30.09 -22.38 -9.13
C MET A 401 30.81 -21.05 -8.98
#